data_AF-A0A3R7WFV5-F1
#
_entry.id   AF-A0A3R7WFV5-F1
#
_cell.length_a   1.000
_cell.length_b   1.000
_cell.length_c   1.000
_cell.angle_alpha   90.00
_cell.angle_beta   90.00
_cell.angle_gamma   90.00
#
_symmetry.space_group_name_H-M   'P 1'
#
loop_
_entity.id
_entity.type
_entity.pdbx_description
1 polymer ?
#
loop_
_entity_poly.entity_id
_entity_poly.type
_entity_poly.pdbx_seq_one_letter_code
_entity_poly.pdbx_strand_id
1 'polypeptide(L)'
;MLSDNENFDYLVKGPLAGSIYYTKKKPGRWKNLLTSHIPIMQIKSNFLEITTPHEMRGFEHFIHKHIVLDKSFNIISEKIFDPSKDRAYSKHDISGYSNSLFVMSICNLHDTWLEPVKIS
;
A
#
# COMPACT_ATOMS: atom_id res chain seq x y z
N MET A 1 21.02 -10.89 -19.10
CA MET A 1 21.21 -9.64 -18.35
C MET A 1 20.78 -8.47 -19.22
N LEU A 2 19.56 -7.97 -18.99
CA LEU A 2 19.15 -6.59 -19.24
C LEU A 2 18.39 -6.20 -17.98
N SER A 3 18.85 -5.15 -17.31
CA SER A 3 18.36 -4.68 -16.03
C SER A 3 16.99 -4.02 -16.21
N ASP A 4 15.93 -4.68 -15.75
CA ASP A 4 14.64 -4.04 -15.54
C ASP A 4 14.78 -3.07 -14.35
N ASN A 5 15.35 -1.90 -14.62
CA ASN A 5 15.11 -0.71 -13.82
C ASN A 5 13.65 -0.30 -14.06
N GLU A 6 12.72 -1.06 -13.49
CA GLU A 6 11.34 -0.61 -13.36
C GLU A 6 11.36 0.68 -12.54
N ASN A 7 11.31 1.79 -13.26
CA ASN A 7 11.39 3.12 -12.69
C ASN A 7 9.98 3.56 -12.29
N PHE A 8 9.64 3.37 -11.03
CA PHE A 8 8.38 3.85 -10.47
C PHE A 8 8.41 5.34 -10.13
N ASP A 9 9.41 6.11 -10.54
CA ASP A 9 9.53 7.53 -10.15
C ASP A 9 8.31 8.35 -10.55
N TYR A 10 7.65 8.06 -11.68
CA TYR A 10 6.40 8.74 -12.02
C TYR A 10 5.28 8.46 -11.00
N LEU A 11 5.25 7.25 -10.41
CA LEU A 11 4.28 6.91 -9.38
C LEU A 11 4.71 7.42 -8.00
N VAL A 12 5.97 7.22 -7.60
CA VAL A 12 6.39 7.59 -6.24
C VAL A 12 6.71 9.08 -6.09
N LYS A 13 7.10 9.76 -7.16
CA LYS A 13 7.55 11.17 -7.17
C LYS A 13 6.91 12.00 -8.28
N GLY A 14 6.02 11.46 -9.11
CA GLY A 14 5.40 12.22 -10.19
C GLY A 14 4.42 13.28 -9.68
N PRO A 15 3.70 13.94 -10.59
CA PRO A 15 2.83 15.07 -10.25
C PRO A 15 1.61 14.67 -9.41
N LEU A 16 1.14 13.42 -9.53
CA LEU A 16 -0.02 12.93 -8.78
C LEU A 16 0.33 12.57 -7.33
N ALA A 17 1.57 12.13 -7.09
CA ALA A 17 2.05 11.76 -5.77
C ALA A 17 2.18 12.99 -4.85
N GLY A 18 1.69 12.86 -3.63
CA GLY A 18 1.55 13.94 -2.65
C GLY A 18 0.26 14.76 -2.80
N SER A 19 -0.61 14.43 -3.76
CA SER A 19 -1.85 15.15 -4.04
C SER A 19 -3.06 14.22 -4.16
N ILE A 20 -3.04 13.25 -5.10
CA ILE A 20 -4.12 12.26 -5.28
C ILE A 20 -3.93 11.06 -4.34
N TYR A 21 -2.67 10.65 -4.20
CA TYR A 21 -2.24 9.64 -3.24
C TYR A 21 -0.90 10.07 -2.67
N TYR A 22 -0.55 9.51 -1.52
CA TYR A 22 0.64 9.85 -0.77
C TYR A 22 1.63 8.70 -0.84
N THR A 23 2.92 9.02 -0.87
CA THR A 23 3.98 8.01 -0.95
C THR A 23 5.07 8.36 0.04
N LYS A 24 5.98 7.42 0.29
CA LYS A 24 7.14 7.70 1.13
C LYS A 24 7.99 8.87 0.62
N LYS A 25 8.02 9.09 -0.69
CA LYS A 25 8.82 10.14 -1.36
C LYS A 25 8.08 11.47 -1.49
N LYS A 26 6.75 11.45 -1.58
CA LYS A 26 5.90 12.64 -1.60
C LYS A 26 4.74 12.46 -0.61
N PRO A 27 4.98 12.67 0.69
CA PRO A 27 3.94 12.53 1.70
C PRO A 27 3.02 13.77 1.80
N GLY A 28 3.33 14.84 1.04
CA GLY A 28 2.50 16.06 0.99
C GLY A 28 2.19 16.62 2.38
N ARG A 29 0.91 16.96 2.61
CA ARG A 29 0.42 17.49 3.90
C ARG A 29 0.60 16.52 5.08
N TRP A 30 0.79 15.23 4.82
CA TRP A 30 0.91 14.17 5.84
C TRP A 30 2.34 13.76 6.15
N LYS A 31 3.34 14.60 5.84
CA LYS A 31 4.77 14.31 6.08
C LYS A 31 5.10 13.76 7.48
N ASN A 32 4.37 14.18 8.51
CA ASN A 32 4.61 13.75 9.89
C ASN A 32 3.96 12.40 10.25
N LEU A 33 3.16 11.81 9.34
CA LEU A 33 2.41 10.56 9.56
C LEU A 33 2.93 9.37 8.75
N LEU A 34 4.06 9.56 8.06
CA LEU A 34 4.70 8.54 7.21
C LEU A 34 4.84 7.19 7.92
N THR A 35 5.34 7.21 9.16
CA THR A 35 5.65 6.00 9.92
C THR A 35 4.41 5.23 10.36
N SER A 36 3.22 5.86 10.38
CA SER A 36 1.97 5.23 10.81
C SER A 36 1.03 4.87 9.65
N HIS A 37 1.31 5.30 8.41
CA HIS A 37 0.38 5.12 7.29
C HIS A 37 1.00 4.47 6.05
N ILE A 38 2.32 4.48 5.89
CA ILE A 38 2.95 3.71 4.81
C ILE A 38 2.78 2.22 5.11
N PRO A 39 2.18 1.43 4.19
CA PRO A 39 2.06 0.00 4.38
C PRO A 39 3.44 -0.65 4.41
N ILE A 40 3.60 -1.62 5.31
CA ILE A 40 4.79 -2.46 5.45
C ILE A 40 4.47 -3.82 4.84
N MET A 41 5.25 -4.20 3.83
CA MET A 41 5.06 -5.46 3.10
C MET A 41 6.08 -6.51 3.53
N GLN A 42 5.62 -7.75 3.70
CA GLN A 42 6.46 -8.93 3.88
C GLN A 42 6.00 -10.02 2.91
N ILE A 43 6.94 -10.60 2.17
CA ILE A 43 6.65 -11.71 1.25
C ILE A 43 7.04 -13.01 1.94
N LYS A 44 6.10 -13.95 2.01
CA LYS A 44 6.30 -15.29 2.56
C LYS A 44 5.74 -16.32 1.59
N SER A 45 6.62 -17.05 0.92
CA SER A 45 6.24 -17.94 -0.19
C SER A 45 5.44 -17.16 -1.25
N ASN A 46 4.21 -17.58 -1.55
CA ASN A 46 3.36 -16.91 -2.53
C ASN A 46 2.41 -15.87 -1.89
N PHE A 47 2.65 -15.48 -0.64
CA PHE A 47 1.79 -14.52 0.05
C PHE A 47 2.48 -13.19 0.30
N LEU A 48 1.78 -12.12 -0.01
CA LEU A 48 2.09 -10.77 0.41
C LEU A 48 1.31 -10.43 1.68
N GLU A 49 2.02 -10.31 2.80
CA GLU A 49 1.46 -9.84 4.07
C GLU A 49 1.70 -8.33 4.19
N ILE A 50 0.66 -7.60 4.55
CA ILE A 50 0.65 -6.13 4.57
C ILE A 50 0.19 -5.67 5.94
N THR A 51 1.00 -4.85 6.60
CA THR A 51 0.63 -4.18 7.86
C THR A 51 0.70 -2.68 7.66
N THR A 52 -0.37 -1.96 7.97
CA THR A 52 -0.27 -0.51 8.16
C THR A 52 -0.16 -0.25 9.67
N PRO A 53 0.94 0.37 10.16
CA PRO A 53 1.19 0.62 11.58
C PRO A 53 0.31 1.75 12.15
N HIS A 54 -1.00 1.54 12.08
CA HIS A 54 -2.06 2.49 12.43
C HIS A 54 -3.01 1.89 13.47
N GLU A 55 -3.52 2.73 14.37
CA GLU A 55 -4.50 2.33 15.37
C GLU A 55 -5.91 2.25 14.79
N MET A 56 -6.59 1.13 15.01
CA MET A 56 -7.98 0.93 14.61
C MET A 56 -8.92 1.36 15.75
N ARG A 57 -9.40 2.61 15.71
CA ARG A 57 -10.27 3.20 16.76
C ARG A 57 -11.74 3.19 16.36
N GLY A 58 -12.26 2.01 16.05
CA GLY A 58 -13.64 1.90 15.55
C GLY A 58 -13.86 2.80 14.33
N PHE A 59 -15.05 3.38 14.23
CA PHE A 59 -15.40 4.24 13.09
C PHE A 59 -14.85 5.68 13.19
N GLU A 60 -14.11 6.02 14.24
CA GLU A 60 -13.54 7.37 14.40
C GLU A 60 -12.31 7.57 13.50
N HIS A 61 -11.36 6.64 13.56
CA HIS A 61 -10.10 6.74 12.82
C HIS A 61 -9.52 5.35 12.59
N PHE A 62 -9.43 4.93 11.34
CA PHE A 62 -9.11 3.56 10.97
C PHE A 62 -8.57 3.46 9.54
N ILE A 63 -7.88 2.35 9.27
CA ILE A 63 -7.57 1.92 7.90
C ILE A 63 -8.80 1.20 7.35
N HIS A 64 -9.39 1.75 6.30
CA HIS A 64 -10.58 1.22 5.67
C HIS A 64 -10.28 -0.07 4.88
N LYS A 65 -9.23 -0.06 4.05
CA LYS A 65 -8.83 -1.24 3.28
C LYS A 65 -7.38 -1.22 2.81
N HIS A 66 -6.87 -2.41 2.51
CA HIS A 66 -5.69 -2.61 1.68
C HIS A 66 -6.10 -3.08 0.28
N ILE A 67 -5.40 -2.62 -0.75
CA ILE A 67 -5.54 -3.08 -2.14
C ILE A 67 -4.16 -3.46 -2.67
N VAL A 68 -4.08 -4.59 -3.36
CA VAL A 68 -2.89 -5.04 -4.09
C VAL A 68 -3.18 -4.96 -5.59
N LEU A 69 -2.30 -4.29 -6.32
CA LEU A 69 -2.39 -4.08 -7.76
C LEU A 69 -1.20 -4.70 -8.48
N ASP A 70 -1.44 -5.18 -9.70
CA ASP A 70 -0.37 -5.58 -10.62
C ASP A 70 0.30 -4.37 -11.30
N LYS A 71 1.29 -4.63 -12.16
CA LYS A 71 2.02 -3.59 -12.91
C LYS A 71 1.15 -2.74 -13.87
N SER A 72 -0.02 -3.26 -14.23
CA SER A 72 -1.01 -2.60 -15.08
C SER A 72 -2.11 -1.92 -14.26
N PHE A 73 -1.97 -1.89 -12.94
CA PHE A 73 -2.95 -1.38 -11.97
C PHE A 73 -4.27 -2.16 -11.94
N ASN A 74 -4.28 -3.41 -12.41
CA ASN A 74 -5.41 -4.29 -12.16
C ASN A 74 -5.41 -4.73 -10.70
N ILE A 75 -6.60 -4.83 -10.10
CA ILE A 75 -6.75 -5.32 -8.73
C ILE A 75 -6.48 -6.84 -8.71
N ILE A 76 -5.46 -7.23 -7.95
CA ILE A 76 -5.18 -8.64 -7.63
C ILE A 76 -6.09 -9.09 -6.49
N SER A 77 -6.13 -8.27 -5.43
CA SER A 77 -6.86 -8.60 -4.20
C SER A 77 -7.08 -7.33 -3.36
N GLU A 78 -8.16 -7.32 -2.58
CA GLU A 78 -8.39 -6.30 -1.56
C GLU A 78 -8.88 -6.91 -0.24
N LYS A 79 -8.61 -6.23 0.87
CA LYS A 79 -9.13 -6.55 2.19
C LYS A 79 -9.76 -5.30 2.77
N ILE A 80 -11.09 -5.32 2.90
CA ILE A 80 -11.85 -4.33 3.66
C ILE A 80 -11.85 -4.73 5.14
N PHE A 81 -11.53 -3.76 6.00
CA PHE A 81 -11.44 -3.97 7.45
C PHE A 81 -12.77 -3.61 8.14
N ASP A 82 -13.18 -4.44 9.10
CA ASP A 82 -14.17 -4.05 10.11
C ASP A 82 -13.43 -3.29 11.22
N PRO A 83 -13.57 -1.97 11.33
CA PRO A 83 -12.73 -1.19 12.22
C PRO A 83 -13.06 -1.37 13.70
N SER A 84 -14.14 -2.09 14.03
CA SER A 84 -14.49 -2.47 15.39
C SER A 84 -13.78 -3.74 15.88
N LYS A 85 -13.14 -4.50 14.98
CA LYS A 85 -12.58 -5.84 15.28
C LYS A 85 -11.21 -6.09 14.68
N ASP A 86 -10.99 -5.61 13.47
CA ASP A 86 -9.80 -5.93 12.70
C ASP A 86 -8.61 -5.07 13.15
N ARG A 87 -7.42 -5.64 12.99
CA ARG A 87 -6.17 -4.87 12.89
C ARG A 87 -5.94 -4.54 11.43
N ALA A 88 -5.19 -3.48 11.12
CA ALA A 88 -4.80 -3.10 9.76
C ALA A 88 -3.71 -4.05 9.19
N TYR A 89 -4.05 -5.34 9.12
CA TYR A 89 -3.22 -6.43 8.63
C TYR A 89 -4.00 -7.26 7.62
N SER A 90 -3.41 -7.51 6.46
CA SER A 90 -3.99 -8.37 5.43
C SER A 90 -2.96 -9.30 4.83
N LYS A 91 -3.45 -10.39 4.23
CA LYS A 91 -2.64 -11.39 3.53
C LYS A 91 -3.26 -11.66 2.17
N HIS A 92 -2.46 -11.59 1.12
CA HIS A 92 -2.91 -11.69 -0.26
C HIS A 92 -2.09 -12.76 -0.98
N ASP A 93 -2.76 -13.67 -1.70
CA ASP A 93 -2.10 -14.61 -2.58
C ASP A 93 -1.64 -13.88 -3.84
N ILE A 94 -0.34 -13.96 -4.12
CA ILE A 94 0.31 -13.33 -5.28
C ILE A 94 0.88 -14.39 -6.23
N SER A 95 0.42 -15.64 -6.12
CA SER A 95 0.77 -16.72 -7.04
C SER A 95 0.48 -16.32 -8.49
N GLY A 96 1.46 -16.50 -9.37
CA GLY A 96 1.34 -16.17 -10.80
C GLY A 96 1.65 -14.72 -11.17
N TYR A 97 1.96 -13.87 -10.19
CA TYR A 97 2.49 -12.52 -10.42
C TYR A 97 4.00 -12.49 -10.20
N SER A 98 4.69 -11.57 -10.89
CA SER A 98 6.13 -11.37 -10.77
C SER A 98 6.49 -9.89 -10.91
N ASN A 99 7.78 -9.56 -10.77
CA ASN A 99 8.34 -8.22 -10.85
C ASN A 99 7.87 -7.29 -9.72
N SER A 100 6.85 -6.47 -9.96
CA SER A 100 6.44 -5.44 -9.02
C SER A 100 4.93 -5.38 -8.87
N LEU A 101 4.52 -5.18 -7.63
CA LEU A 101 3.15 -4.92 -7.24
C LEU A 101 3.07 -3.53 -6.60
N PHE A 102 1.85 -2.97 -6.56
CA PHE A 102 1.57 -1.75 -5.84
C PHE A 102 0.58 -2.03 -4.72
N VAL A 103 0.90 -1.55 -3.54
CA VAL A 103 0.04 -1.68 -2.36
C VAL A 103 -0.53 -0.31 -2.03
N MET A 104 -1.85 -0.27 -1.85
CA MET A 104 -2.55 0.89 -1.33
C MET A 104 -3.07 0.61 0.08
N SER A 105 -2.86 1.56 1.00
CA SER A 105 -3.49 1.61 2.31
C SER A 105 -4.34 2.87 2.42
N ILE A 106 -5.61 2.73 2.77
CA ILE A 106 -6.58 3.83 2.75
C ILE A 106 -7.03 4.10 4.18
N CYS A 107 -6.66 5.27 4.71
CA CYS A 107 -7.15 5.76 6.00
C CYS A 107 -8.40 6.63 5.78
N ASN A 108 -9.39 6.52 6.67
CA ASN A 108 -10.62 7.32 6.56
C ASN A 108 -10.37 8.84 6.73
N LEU A 109 -9.32 9.24 7.43
CA LEU A 109 -8.99 10.66 7.68
C LEU A 109 -7.72 11.14 6.97
N HIS A 110 -6.78 10.24 6.70
CA HIS A 110 -5.45 10.59 6.18
C HIS A 110 -5.18 10.03 4.78
N ASP A 111 -6.27 9.88 4.00
CA ASP A 111 -6.26 9.56 2.58
C ASP A 111 -5.56 8.23 2.23
N THR A 112 -5.15 8.12 0.97
CA THR A 112 -4.59 6.92 0.36
C THR A 112 -3.07 6.98 0.29
N TRP A 113 -2.41 5.92 0.74
CA TRP A 113 -0.97 5.75 0.73
C TRP A 113 -0.58 4.62 -0.23
N LEU A 114 0.35 4.88 -1.14
CA LEU A 114 0.84 3.93 -2.13
C LEU A 114 2.32 3.63 -1.89
N GLU A 115 2.66 2.34 -1.83
CA GLU A 115 4.03 1.85 -1.76
C GLU A 115 4.23 0.69 -2.74
N PRO A 116 5.23 0.75 -3.65
CA PRO A 116 5.58 -0.37 -4.51
C PRO A 116 6.33 -1.46 -3.73
N VAL A 117 6.18 -2.71 -4.14
CA VAL A 117 6.94 -3.85 -3.63
C VAL A 117 7.45 -4.69 -4.80
N LYS A 118 8.73 -5.06 -4.76
CA LYS A 118 9.29 -6.03 -5.70
C LYS A 118 9.07 -7.44 -5.18
N ILE A 119 8.63 -8.32 -6.06
CA ILE A 119 8.41 -9.74 -5.83
C ILE A 119 9.31 -10.54 -6.77
N SER A 120 9.66 -11.76 -6.35
CA SER A 120 10.53 -12.68 -7.10
C SER A 120 9.88 -13.19 -8.38
#